data_AF-A0A3M4SED8-F1
#
_entry.id   AF-A0A3M4SED8-F1
#
_cell.length_a   1.000
_cell.length_b   1.000
_cell.length_c   1.000
_cell.angle_alpha   90.00
_cell.angle_beta   90.00
_cell.angle_gamma   90.00
#
_symmetry.space_group_name_H-M   'P 1'
#
loop_
_entity.id
_entity.type
_entity.pdbx_description
1 polymer ?
#
loop_
_entity_poly.entity_id
_entity_poly.type
_entity_poly.pdbx_seq_one_letter_code
_entity_poly.pdbx_strand_id
1 'polypeptide(L)'
;MIGILLALWLGFVFLVYLKAQETNMELRDINSVTRWGIAAILGAILLAYSGHWWGKAVAHEKTELAAYKSNVVAQASEQQATQKRIYALEIRGVGVAVGGWHQSSIWRKVQEKKNNFISIYSQNPKDYTDSLLSRENTQKINTRAAFKHSAGESVSYWPIPTFALGPPNPYEKPYRAADLINFGRNEATLGVTQLLWQNDENTSQAQSMIVRLFQFFEDNPKVPQALIASEDGDVTRDIYRKRGTPGLQNAQVVPTVFESMTGLLITRSDRVELYIRPYATNDAEDNQNKDTDLGKLWAFYWEQPRKFRKLYEDAEKAKGIKDALAPGAMSTAYW
;
A
#
# COMPACT_ATOMS: atom_id res chain seq x y z
N MET A 1 -18.87 20.96 54.59
CA MET A 1 -17.86 21.85 55.21
C MET A 1 -18.29 23.32 55.17
N ILE A 2 -18.64 23.89 54.00
CA ILE A 2 -19.10 25.28 53.85
C ILE A 2 -20.29 25.62 54.76
N GLY A 3 -21.35 24.80 54.72
CA GLY A 3 -22.54 25.02 55.54
C GLY A 3 -22.27 24.99 57.05
N ILE A 4 -21.28 24.21 57.50
CA ILE A 4 -20.90 24.14 58.92
C ILE A 4 -20.14 25.41 59.33
N LEU A 5 -19.19 25.88 58.51
CA LEU A 5 -18.43 27.11 58.79
C LEU A 5 -19.33 28.35 58.77
N LEU A 6 -20.27 28.43 57.82
CA LEU A 6 -21.24 29.51 57.76
C LEU A 6 -22.23 29.46 58.94
N ALA A 7 -22.71 28.27 59.32
CA ALA A 7 -23.59 28.12 60.48
C ALA A 7 -22.88 28.49 61.80
N LEU A 8 -21.61 28.10 61.97
CA LEU A 8 -20.81 28.49 63.13
C LEU A 8 -20.53 30.00 63.16
N TRP A 9 -20.22 30.62 62.02
CA TRP A 9 -20.00 32.06 61.94
C TRP A 9 -21.27 32.86 62.22
N LEU A 10 -22.39 32.48 61.61
CA LEU A 10 -23.68 33.12 61.85
C LEU A 10 -24.18 32.89 63.28
N GLY A 11 -23.97 31.70 63.83
CA GLY A 11 -24.26 31.38 65.23
C GLY A 11 -23.44 32.21 66.21
N PHE A 12 -22.14 32.43 65.92
CA PHE A 12 -21.28 33.32 66.70
C PHE A 12 -21.75 34.78 66.64
N VAL A 13 -22.05 35.30 65.45
CA VAL A 13 -22.59 36.66 65.27
C VAL A 13 -23.92 36.83 66.02
N PHE A 14 -24.79 35.81 65.98
CA PHE A 14 -26.06 35.81 66.70
C PHE A 14 -25.89 35.80 68.22
N LEU A 15 -24.94 35.01 68.75
CA LEU A 15 -24.61 35.02 70.17
C LEU A 15 -24.06 36.38 70.64
N VAL A 16 -23.19 37.00 69.85
CA VAL A 16 -22.67 38.36 70.11
C VAL A 16 -23.80 39.38 70.12
N TYR A 17 -24.75 39.26 69.18
CA TYR A 17 -25.92 40.13 69.12
C TYR A 17 -26.81 40.00 70.37
N LEU A 18 -27.13 38.78 70.80
CA LEU A 18 -27.92 38.53 72.01
C LEU A 18 -27.22 39.06 73.28
N LYS A 19 -25.90 38.86 73.40
CA LYS A 19 -25.12 39.34 74.55
C LYS A 19 -25.05 40.87 74.61
N ALA A 20 -24.95 41.54 73.48
CA ALA A 20 -24.95 43.00 73.43
C ALA A 20 -26.32 43.59 73.81
N GLN A 21 -27.43 42.92 73.45
CA GLN A 21 -28.76 43.33 73.91
C GLN A 21 -28.94 43.13 75.42
N GLU A 22 -28.45 42.02 75.98
CA GLU A 22 -28.53 41.71 77.42
C GLU A 22 -27.73 42.72 78.28
N THR A 23 -26.65 43.29 77.72
CA THR A 23 -25.73 44.21 78.42
C THR A 23 -25.92 45.68 78.03
N ASN A 24 -26.93 45.98 77.20
CA ASN A 24 -27.25 47.33 76.69
C ASN A 24 -26.06 48.04 75.99
N MET A 25 -25.24 47.27 75.26
CA MET A 25 -24.08 47.76 74.52
C MET A 25 -24.45 48.13 73.07
N GLU A 26 -23.96 49.27 72.59
CA GLU A 26 -24.18 49.73 71.20
C GLU A 26 -23.23 48.99 70.23
N LEU A 27 -23.79 48.11 69.38
CA LEU A 27 -23.03 47.37 68.36
C LEU A 27 -22.85 48.23 67.09
N ARG A 28 -21.67 48.83 66.92
CA ARG A 28 -21.29 49.50 65.68
C ARG A 28 -20.71 48.50 64.67
N ASP A 29 -21.07 48.66 63.40
CA ASP A 29 -20.52 47.93 62.24
C ASP A 29 -20.72 46.40 62.19
N ILE A 30 -21.63 45.84 62.98
CA ILE A 30 -21.89 44.38 62.99
C ILE A 30 -22.30 43.82 61.61
N ASN A 31 -23.02 44.61 60.82
CA ASN A 31 -23.38 44.25 59.45
C ASN A 31 -22.16 44.15 58.53
N SER A 32 -21.16 45.03 58.72
CA SER A 32 -19.92 45.02 57.96
C SER A 32 -19.08 43.79 58.33
N VAL A 33 -18.89 43.55 59.63
CA VAL A 33 -18.14 42.39 60.16
C VAL A 33 -18.74 41.07 59.67
N THR A 34 -20.07 40.95 59.69
CA THR A 34 -20.78 39.76 59.21
C THR A 34 -20.51 39.50 57.72
N ARG A 35 -20.60 40.53 56.88
CA ARG A 35 -20.37 40.43 55.43
C ARG A 35 -18.92 40.06 55.10
N TRP A 36 -17.95 40.70 55.75
CA TRP A 36 -16.54 40.41 55.53
C TRP A 36 -16.14 39.02 56.03
N GLY A 37 -16.73 38.53 57.13
CA GLY A 37 -16.53 37.16 57.59
C GLY A 37 -17.08 36.11 56.61
N ILE A 38 -18.27 36.34 56.05
CA ILE A 38 -18.83 35.46 54.99
C ILE A 38 -17.94 35.50 53.74
N ALA A 39 -17.50 36.69 53.31
CA ALA A 39 -16.62 36.85 52.16
C ALA A 39 -15.27 36.14 52.35
N ALA A 40 -14.68 36.20 53.54
CA ALA A 40 -13.44 35.51 53.88
C ALA A 40 -13.58 33.98 53.82
N ILE A 41 -14.69 33.44 54.36
CA ILE A 41 -14.97 31.99 54.32
C ILE A 41 -15.14 31.52 52.86
N LEU A 42 -15.95 32.23 52.07
CA LEU A 42 -16.16 31.90 50.67
C LEU A 42 -14.87 32.04 49.85
N GLY A 43 -14.07 33.08 50.09
CA GLY A 43 -12.79 33.30 49.42
C GLY A 43 -11.77 32.20 49.71
N ALA A 44 -11.62 31.78 50.97
CA ALA A 44 -10.69 30.72 51.36
C ALA A 44 -11.07 29.37 50.72
N ILE A 45 -12.37 29.06 50.65
CA ILE A 45 -12.85 27.83 50.01
C ILE A 45 -12.64 27.87 48.50
N LEU A 46 -12.90 29.00 47.86
CA LEU A 46 -12.72 29.16 46.42
C LEU A 46 -11.24 28.99 46.04
N LEU A 47 -10.31 29.52 46.84
CA LEU A 47 -8.88 29.30 46.66
C LEU A 47 -8.47 27.83 46.85
N ALA A 48 -8.97 27.17 47.90
CA ALA A 48 -8.68 25.75 48.14
C ALA A 48 -9.23 24.85 47.01
N TYR A 49 -10.44 25.13 46.52
CA TYR A 49 -11.04 24.38 45.42
C TYR A 49 -10.28 24.62 44.11
N SER A 50 -9.89 25.86 43.83
CA SER A 50 -9.10 26.22 42.64
C SER A 50 -7.73 25.54 42.65
N GLY A 51 -7.05 25.50 43.79
CA GLY A 51 -5.77 24.80 43.95
C GLY A 51 -5.90 23.29 43.76
N HIS A 52 -6.96 22.67 44.28
CA HIS A 52 -7.22 21.24 44.11
C HIS A 52 -7.51 20.87 42.64
N TRP A 53 -8.32 21.69 41.96
CA TRP A 53 -8.64 21.49 40.55
C TRP A 53 -7.41 21.66 39.66
N TRP A 54 -6.63 22.71 39.89
CA TRP A 54 -5.39 22.96 39.15
C TRP A 54 -4.35 21.86 39.37
N GLY A 55 -4.17 21.40 40.61
CA GLY A 55 -3.28 20.30 40.93
C GLY A 55 -3.67 19.00 40.24
N LYS A 56 -4.97 18.69 40.18
CA LYS A 56 -5.47 17.52 39.44
C LYS A 56 -5.28 17.63 37.93
N ALA A 57 -5.53 18.81 37.35
CA ALA A 57 -5.32 19.05 35.92
C ALA A 57 -3.85 18.85 35.52
N VAL A 58 -2.92 19.42 36.28
CA VAL A 58 -1.47 19.25 36.05
C VAL A 58 -1.02 17.80 36.25
N ALA A 59 -1.55 17.10 37.25
CA ALA A 59 -1.25 15.69 37.46
C ALA A 59 -1.76 14.82 36.30
N HIS A 60 -2.98 15.09 35.81
CA HIS A 60 -3.58 14.38 34.69
C HIS A 60 -2.77 14.56 33.40
N GLU A 61 -2.37 15.80 33.10
CA GLU A 61 -1.54 16.12 31.92
C GLU A 61 -0.17 15.42 31.99
N LYS A 62 0.44 15.38 33.18
CA LYS A 62 1.70 14.63 33.39
C LYS A 62 1.52 13.12 33.19
N THR A 63 0.42 12.54 33.66
CA THR A 63 0.12 11.11 33.46
C THR A 63 -0.16 10.78 32.00
N GLU A 64 -0.91 11.62 31.28
CA GLU A 64 -1.15 11.45 29.85
C GLU A 64 0.13 11.61 29.03
N LEU A 65 0.96 12.59 29.35
CA LEU A 65 2.24 12.79 28.69
C LEU A 65 3.20 11.62 28.95
N ALA A 66 3.21 11.06 30.17
CA ALA A 66 4.01 9.89 30.50
C ALA A 66 3.50 8.63 29.78
N ALA A 67 2.18 8.42 29.72
CA ALA A 67 1.56 7.33 28.98
C ALA A 67 1.82 7.46 27.46
N TYR A 68 1.70 8.66 26.91
CA TYR A 68 2.02 8.97 25.53
C TYR A 68 3.48 8.67 25.20
N LYS A 69 4.43 9.16 26.02
CA LYS A 69 5.86 8.87 25.84
C LYS A 69 6.16 7.37 25.96
N SER A 70 5.54 6.69 26.91
CA SER A 70 5.69 5.23 27.07
C SER A 70 5.17 4.48 25.85
N ASN A 71 4.02 4.87 25.30
CA ASN A 71 3.46 4.28 24.08
C ASN A 71 4.35 4.53 22.86
N VAL A 72 4.90 5.75 22.72
CA VAL A 72 5.82 6.09 21.63
C VAL A 72 7.13 5.28 21.75
N VAL A 73 7.68 5.13 22.95
CA VAL A 73 8.89 4.33 23.19
C VAL A 73 8.63 2.83 22.98
N ALA A 74 7.47 2.32 23.42
CA ALA A 74 7.07 0.95 23.17
C ALA A 74 6.89 0.68 21.67
N GLN A 75 6.20 1.57 20.94
CA GLN A 75 6.07 1.49 19.48
C GLN A 75 7.42 1.57 18.77
N ALA A 76 8.32 2.47 19.18
CA ALA A 76 9.65 2.59 18.59
C ALA A 76 10.52 1.35 18.88
N SER A 77 10.42 0.79 20.09
CA SER A 77 11.14 -0.43 20.48
C SER A 77 10.58 -1.67 19.78
N GLU A 78 9.26 -1.75 19.61
CA GLU A 78 8.59 -2.82 18.86
C GLU A 78 8.91 -2.70 17.36
N GLN A 79 8.91 -1.49 16.80
CA GLN A 79 9.40 -1.22 15.45
C GLN A 79 10.87 -1.63 15.27
N GLN A 80 11.76 -1.24 16.19
CA GLN A 80 13.18 -1.60 16.11
C GLN A 80 13.42 -3.11 16.29
N ALA A 81 12.65 -3.76 17.17
CA ALA A 81 12.72 -5.21 17.38
C ALA A 81 12.16 -6.00 16.18
N THR A 82 11.12 -5.48 15.53
CA THR A 82 10.54 -6.03 14.28
C THR A 82 11.49 -5.84 13.10
N GLN A 83 12.10 -4.66 12.98
CA GLN A 83 13.08 -4.35 11.92
C GLN A 83 14.37 -5.21 12.02
N LYS A 84 14.70 -5.71 13.22
CA LYS A 84 15.83 -6.63 13.47
C LYS A 84 15.48 -8.11 13.29
N ARG A 85 14.21 -8.50 13.22
CA ARG A 85 13.77 -9.90 13.11
C ARG A 85 12.93 -10.08 11.83
N ILE A 86 13.54 -10.77 10.87
CA ILE A 86 12.87 -11.68 9.91
C ILE A 86 12.47 -11.03 8.56
N TYR A 87 13.31 -11.32 7.55
CA TYR A 87 13.20 -11.04 6.10
C TYR A 87 13.00 -9.57 5.68
N ALA A 88 14.08 -8.95 5.17
CA ALA A 88 13.99 -7.64 4.53
C ALA A 88 13.02 -7.63 3.33
N LEU A 89 12.75 -8.80 2.73
CA LEU A 89 11.83 -9.00 1.61
C LEU A 89 11.19 -10.40 1.68
N GLU A 90 9.89 -10.47 1.43
CA GLU A 90 9.07 -11.67 1.46
C GLU A 90 8.47 -11.93 0.07
N ILE A 91 8.38 -13.19 -0.34
CA ILE A 91 7.60 -13.56 -1.54
C ILE A 91 6.15 -13.77 -1.09
N ARG A 92 5.25 -12.88 -1.50
CA ARG A 92 3.83 -12.95 -1.14
C ARG A 92 2.97 -13.64 -2.20
N GLY A 93 3.37 -13.57 -3.46
CA GLY A 93 2.63 -14.20 -4.56
C GLY A 93 3.56 -14.69 -5.65
N VAL A 94 3.29 -15.88 -6.18
CA VAL A 94 4.05 -16.51 -7.26
C VAL A 94 3.10 -16.93 -8.38
N GLY A 95 3.29 -16.31 -9.53
CA GLY A 95 2.66 -16.63 -10.80
C GLY A 95 3.60 -17.48 -11.64
N VAL A 96 3.20 -18.66 -12.08
CA VAL A 96 3.98 -19.45 -13.04
C VAL A 96 3.05 -20.18 -14.01
N ALA A 97 3.32 -20.02 -15.30
CA ALA A 97 2.61 -20.64 -16.39
C ALA A 97 3.57 -20.97 -17.53
N VAL A 98 3.52 -22.19 -18.07
CA VAL A 98 4.35 -22.63 -19.19
C VAL A 98 3.51 -23.51 -20.10
N GLY A 99 3.49 -23.24 -21.41
CA GLY A 99 2.89 -24.09 -22.44
C GLY A 99 1.44 -24.55 -22.16
N GLY A 100 0.67 -23.76 -21.41
CA GLY A 100 -0.72 -24.05 -21.03
C GLY A 100 -0.91 -24.70 -19.66
N TRP A 101 0.17 -25.12 -18.99
CA TRP A 101 0.14 -25.59 -17.61
C TRP A 101 0.39 -24.43 -16.65
N HIS A 102 -0.33 -24.40 -15.53
CA HIS A 102 -0.25 -23.33 -14.53
C HIS A 102 0.02 -23.88 -13.13
N GLN A 103 0.81 -23.15 -12.34
CA GLN A 103 0.99 -23.43 -10.92
C GLN A 103 1.36 -24.90 -10.63
N SER A 104 0.65 -25.56 -9.71
CA SER A 104 0.87 -26.96 -9.32
C SER A 104 0.74 -27.97 -10.46
N SER A 105 0.02 -27.64 -11.54
CA SER A 105 -0.11 -28.56 -12.67
C SER A 105 1.21 -28.74 -13.43
N ILE A 106 2.09 -27.74 -13.42
CA ILE A 106 3.46 -27.87 -13.95
C ILE A 106 4.24 -28.89 -13.12
N TRP A 107 4.19 -28.79 -11.80
CA TRP A 107 4.86 -29.73 -10.90
C TRP A 107 4.35 -31.16 -11.07
N ARG A 108 3.03 -31.33 -11.26
CA ARG A 108 2.46 -32.64 -11.56
C ARG A 108 3.01 -33.21 -12.87
N LYS A 109 3.19 -32.39 -13.91
CA LYS A 109 3.80 -32.83 -15.18
C LYS A 109 5.27 -33.22 -15.03
N VAL A 110 6.04 -32.48 -14.23
CA VAL A 110 7.43 -32.84 -13.91
C VAL A 110 7.47 -34.19 -13.18
N GLN A 111 6.60 -34.39 -12.18
CA GLN A 111 6.52 -35.66 -11.43
C GLN A 111 6.08 -36.83 -12.31
N GLU A 112 5.08 -36.64 -13.19
CA GLU A 112 4.61 -37.68 -14.13
C GLU A 112 5.73 -38.17 -15.06
N LYS A 113 6.63 -37.29 -15.50
CA LYS A 113 7.77 -37.66 -16.35
C LYS A 113 8.81 -38.53 -15.64
N LYS A 114 8.91 -38.43 -14.30
CA LYS A 114 9.89 -39.16 -13.47
C LYS A 114 11.34 -39.06 -13.98
N ASN A 115 11.68 -37.98 -14.68
CA ASN A 115 12.99 -37.77 -15.25
C ASN A 115 13.24 -36.26 -15.44
N ASN A 116 14.27 -35.74 -14.76
CA ASN A 116 14.58 -34.31 -14.73
C ASN A 116 15.33 -33.82 -15.98
N PHE A 117 15.75 -34.72 -16.87
CA PHE A 117 16.52 -34.40 -18.09
C PHE A 117 15.67 -34.38 -19.36
N ILE A 118 14.36 -34.62 -19.25
CA ILE A 118 13.44 -34.60 -20.39
C ILE A 118 12.40 -33.50 -20.21
N SER A 119 12.00 -32.90 -21.33
CA SER A 119 10.90 -31.94 -21.33
C SER A 119 9.59 -32.62 -20.93
N ILE A 120 8.75 -31.87 -20.21
CA ILE A 120 7.35 -32.27 -19.97
C ILE A 120 6.51 -32.24 -21.25
N TYR A 121 6.97 -31.50 -22.27
CA TYR A 121 6.29 -31.32 -23.55
C TYR A 121 6.77 -32.31 -24.61
N SER A 122 5.85 -32.66 -25.52
CA SER A 122 6.15 -33.56 -26.63
C SER A 122 7.08 -32.91 -27.66
N GLN A 123 7.92 -33.72 -28.30
CA GLN A 123 8.72 -33.30 -29.46
C GLN A 123 8.06 -33.68 -30.79
N ASN A 124 6.86 -34.26 -30.76
CA ASN A 124 6.07 -34.57 -31.96
C ASN A 124 5.17 -33.38 -32.32
N PRO A 125 5.33 -32.74 -33.49
CA PRO A 125 4.48 -31.63 -33.91
C PRO A 125 2.98 -31.96 -33.91
N LYS A 126 2.62 -33.23 -34.20
CA LYS A 126 1.22 -33.67 -34.26
C LYS A 126 0.48 -33.61 -32.92
N ASP A 127 1.21 -33.49 -31.81
CA ASP A 127 0.63 -33.39 -30.48
C ASP A 127 0.19 -31.94 -30.15
N TYR A 128 0.41 -31.00 -31.08
CA TYR A 128 0.05 -29.59 -30.94
C TYR A 128 -1.09 -29.20 -31.88
N THR A 129 -1.84 -28.18 -31.48
CA THR A 129 -2.85 -27.54 -32.32
C THR A 129 -2.19 -26.89 -33.55
N ASP A 130 -2.87 -26.93 -34.68
CA ASP A 130 -2.51 -26.18 -35.87
C ASP A 130 -2.99 -24.72 -35.84
N SER A 131 -3.82 -24.35 -34.85
CA SER A 131 -4.42 -23.03 -34.77
C SER A 131 -3.52 -22.01 -34.09
N LEU A 132 -3.14 -20.96 -34.82
CA LEU A 132 -2.45 -19.80 -34.23
C LEU A 132 -3.30 -19.14 -33.15
N LEU A 133 -4.61 -19.00 -33.36
CA LEU A 133 -5.53 -18.44 -32.37
C LEU A 133 -5.51 -19.23 -31.05
N SER A 134 -5.39 -20.57 -31.12
CA SER A 134 -5.29 -21.39 -29.91
C SER A 134 -3.97 -21.13 -29.16
N ARG A 135 -2.87 -20.89 -29.88
CA ARG A 135 -1.57 -20.50 -29.29
C ARG A 135 -1.63 -19.11 -28.66
N GLU A 136 -2.24 -18.14 -29.33
CA GLU A 136 -2.48 -16.79 -28.78
C GLU A 136 -3.38 -16.83 -27.54
N ASN A 137 -4.44 -17.66 -27.55
CA ASN A 137 -5.27 -17.86 -26.37
C ASN A 137 -4.48 -18.50 -25.22
N THR A 138 -3.56 -19.42 -25.52
CA THR A 138 -2.66 -19.99 -24.51
C THR A 138 -1.77 -18.92 -23.88
N GLN A 139 -1.20 -18.02 -24.69
CA GLN A 139 -0.41 -16.87 -24.21
C GLN A 139 -1.23 -15.96 -23.26
N LYS A 140 -2.46 -15.60 -23.65
CA LYS A 140 -3.38 -14.83 -22.78
C LYS A 140 -3.71 -15.54 -21.48
N ILE A 141 -4.07 -16.82 -21.55
CA ILE A 141 -4.42 -17.63 -20.37
C ILE A 141 -3.21 -17.80 -19.44
N ASN A 142 -2.01 -18.01 -19.97
CA ASN A 142 -0.79 -18.10 -19.17
C ASN A 142 -0.47 -16.77 -18.49
N THR A 143 -0.62 -15.65 -19.22
CA THR A 143 -0.47 -14.30 -18.67
C THR A 143 -1.46 -14.04 -17.53
N ARG A 144 -2.75 -14.37 -17.76
CA ARG A 144 -3.80 -14.34 -16.73
C ARG A 144 -3.40 -15.13 -15.49
N ALA A 145 -2.94 -16.37 -15.65
CA ALA A 145 -2.55 -17.22 -14.54
C ALA A 145 -1.34 -16.67 -13.78
N ALA A 146 -0.32 -16.18 -14.49
CA ALA A 146 0.85 -15.57 -13.87
C ALA A 146 0.45 -14.35 -13.02
N PHE A 147 -0.25 -13.38 -13.60
CA PHE A 147 -0.64 -12.17 -12.88
C PHE A 147 -1.63 -12.44 -11.75
N LYS A 148 -2.62 -13.30 -11.97
CA LYS A 148 -3.63 -13.61 -10.94
C LYS A 148 -2.99 -14.19 -9.67
N HIS A 149 -2.04 -15.10 -9.83
CA HIS A 149 -1.39 -15.77 -8.70
C HIS A 149 -0.20 -15.02 -8.13
N SER A 150 0.39 -14.07 -8.86
CA SER A 150 1.43 -13.20 -8.32
C SER A 150 0.85 -11.94 -7.66
N ALA A 151 0.08 -11.16 -8.41
CA ALA A 151 -0.37 -9.83 -8.01
C ALA A 151 -1.74 -9.84 -7.32
N GLY A 152 -2.48 -10.97 -7.32
CA GLY A 152 -3.77 -11.07 -6.63
C GLY A 152 -3.70 -10.85 -5.11
N GLU A 153 -2.55 -11.12 -4.50
CA GLU A 153 -2.31 -10.93 -3.05
C GLU A 153 -1.72 -9.54 -2.72
N SER A 154 -1.70 -8.64 -3.69
CA SER A 154 -1.18 -7.29 -3.48
C SER A 154 -2.16 -6.40 -2.72
N VAL A 155 -1.65 -5.34 -2.09
CA VAL A 155 -2.52 -4.35 -1.45
C VAL A 155 -3.37 -3.65 -2.51
N SER A 156 -4.70 -3.82 -2.40
CA SER A 156 -5.68 -3.15 -3.25
C SER A 156 -5.57 -1.63 -3.14
N TYR A 157 -5.82 -0.93 -4.26
CA TYR A 157 -5.81 0.53 -4.32
C TYR A 157 -4.50 1.18 -3.87
N TRP A 158 -3.39 0.45 -3.95
CA TRP A 158 -2.07 0.98 -3.73
C TRP A 158 -1.25 0.89 -5.03
N PRO A 159 -0.63 1.97 -5.51
CA PRO A 159 0.17 1.98 -6.74
C PRO A 159 1.47 1.17 -6.59
N ILE A 160 1.55 0.02 -7.26
CA ILE A 160 2.63 -0.96 -7.15
C ILE A 160 3.71 -0.74 -8.21
N PRO A 161 4.95 -0.41 -7.80
CA PRO A 161 6.11 -0.42 -8.68
C PRO A 161 6.28 -1.80 -9.34
N THR A 162 6.26 -1.83 -10.67
CA THR A 162 6.28 -3.05 -11.46
C THR A 162 7.44 -3.07 -12.44
N PHE A 163 8.21 -4.16 -12.40
CA PHE A 163 9.35 -4.45 -13.26
C PHE A 163 8.91 -5.47 -14.32
N ALA A 164 9.11 -5.15 -15.60
CA ALA A 164 8.64 -5.99 -16.69
C ALA A 164 9.79 -6.55 -17.53
N LEU A 165 9.74 -7.84 -17.82
CA LEU A 165 10.68 -8.53 -18.69
C LEU A 165 9.94 -9.07 -19.90
N GLY A 166 10.43 -8.75 -21.09
CA GLY A 166 9.94 -9.29 -22.35
C GLY A 166 11.05 -10.01 -23.09
N PRO A 167 10.73 -10.73 -24.18
CA PRO A 167 11.75 -11.38 -24.99
C PRO A 167 12.69 -10.36 -25.63
N PRO A 168 13.87 -10.77 -26.13
CA PRO A 168 14.76 -9.90 -26.87
C PRO A 168 14.06 -9.16 -28.02
N ASN A 169 14.39 -7.89 -28.21
CA ASN A 169 13.87 -7.04 -29.28
C ASN A 169 15.00 -6.71 -30.30
N PRO A 170 15.44 -7.68 -31.12
CA PRO A 170 16.63 -7.52 -31.98
C PRO A 170 16.42 -6.54 -33.15
N TYR A 171 15.18 -6.10 -33.39
CA TYR A 171 14.85 -5.17 -34.47
C TYR A 171 14.30 -3.84 -33.95
N GLU A 172 14.56 -3.53 -32.67
CA GLU A 172 14.26 -2.24 -32.04
C GLU A 172 12.83 -1.77 -32.32
N LYS A 173 11.87 -2.68 -32.19
CA LYS A 173 10.45 -2.32 -32.27
C LYS A 173 10.11 -1.29 -31.20
N PRO A 174 9.15 -0.40 -31.47
CA PRO A 174 8.74 0.61 -30.50
C PRO A 174 7.98 0.03 -29.29
N TYR A 175 7.56 -1.25 -29.35
CA TYR A 175 6.94 -1.95 -28.23
C TYR A 175 7.94 -2.20 -27.10
N ARG A 176 7.44 -2.12 -25.87
CA ARG A 176 8.25 -2.25 -24.66
C ARG A 176 7.78 -3.42 -23.83
N ALA A 177 8.70 -4.07 -23.12
CA ALA A 177 8.33 -5.10 -22.14
C ALA A 177 7.32 -4.58 -21.09
N ALA A 178 7.32 -3.27 -20.81
CA ALA A 178 6.34 -2.61 -19.96
C ALA A 178 4.87 -2.78 -20.39
N ASP A 179 4.59 -3.10 -21.66
CA ASP A 179 3.22 -3.34 -22.14
C ASP A 179 2.56 -4.55 -21.43
N LEU A 180 3.39 -5.52 -21.00
CA LEU A 180 2.97 -6.66 -20.18
C LEU A 180 2.22 -6.23 -18.91
N ILE A 181 2.57 -5.09 -18.32
CA ILE A 181 2.01 -4.65 -17.03
C ILE A 181 0.50 -4.46 -17.15
N ASN A 182 0.05 -3.68 -18.14
CA ASN A 182 -1.37 -3.41 -18.32
C ASN A 182 -2.07 -4.60 -18.98
N PHE A 183 -1.41 -5.28 -19.92
CA PHE A 183 -1.94 -6.50 -20.54
C PHE A 183 -2.25 -7.57 -19.49
N GLY A 184 -1.27 -7.92 -18.65
CA GLY A 184 -1.43 -8.93 -17.61
C GLY A 184 -2.40 -8.54 -16.51
N ARG A 185 -2.43 -7.27 -16.10
CA ARG A 185 -3.46 -6.77 -15.17
C ARG A 185 -4.88 -7.00 -15.71
N ASN A 186 -5.10 -6.69 -16.98
CA ASN A 186 -6.42 -6.85 -17.63
C ASN A 186 -6.80 -8.32 -17.78
N GLU A 187 -5.88 -9.17 -18.28
CA GLU A 187 -6.10 -10.62 -18.42
C GLU A 187 -6.41 -11.30 -17.07
N ALA A 188 -5.75 -10.86 -15.99
CA ALA A 188 -5.98 -11.34 -14.64
C ALA A 188 -7.22 -10.75 -13.94
N THR A 189 -7.91 -9.79 -14.57
CA THR A 189 -9.07 -9.08 -13.96
C THR A 189 -8.69 -8.40 -12.64
N LEU A 190 -7.47 -7.90 -12.55
CA LEU A 190 -6.94 -7.22 -11.35
C LEU A 190 -7.36 -5.74 -11.35
N GLY A 191 -8.68 -5.53 -11.29
CA GLY A 191 -9.31 -4.22 -11.43
C GLY A 191 -8.70 -3.20 -10.47
N VAL A 192 -8.72 -3.52 -9.18
CA VAL A 192 -8.31 -2.66 -8.06
C VAL A 192 -6.81 -2.62 -7.81
N THR A 193 -6.04 -3.48 -8.48
CA THR A 193 -4.59 -3.52 -8.43
C THR A 193 -4.04 -2.43 -9.34
N GLN A 194 -3.43 -1.42 -8.73
CA GLN A 194 -2.83 -0.30 -9.42
C GLN A 194 -1.36 -0.64 -9.69
N LEU A 195 -0.97 -0.80 -10.96
CA LEU A 195 0.41 -1.15 -11.34
C LEU A 195 1.07 0.03 -12.05
N LEU A 196 2.30 0.34 -11.64
CA LEU A 196 3.13 1.40 -12.19
C LEU A 196 4.34 0.81 -12.90
N TRP A 197 4.75 1.40 -14.02
CA TRP A 197 5.99 1.05 -14.70
C TRP A 197 7.20 1.60 -13.92
N GLN A 198 7.94 0.72 -13.25
CA GLN A 198 9.17 1.07 -12.53
C GLN A 198 10.41 0.86 -13.40
N ASN A 199 10.46 -0.25 -14.13
CA ASN A 199 11.51 -0.54 -15.08
C ASN A 199 11.06 -1.63 -16.06
N ASP A 200 11.69 -1.70 -17.23
CA ASP A 200 11.45 -2.76 -18.19
C ASP A 200 12.68 -3.12 -19.01
N GLU A 201 12.77 -4.37 -19.46
CA GLU A 201 13.88 -4.83 -20.29
C GLU A 201 13.45 -5.95 -21.24
N ASN A 202 13.88 -5.87 -22.50
CA ASN A 202 13.73 -6.91 -23.51
C ASN A 202 15.03 -7.72 -23.59
N THR A 203 15.07 -8.90 -22.96
CA THR A 203 16.31 -9.66 -22.72
C THR A 203 16.05 -11.15 -22.63
N SER A 204 17.08 -11.97 -22.82
CA SER A 204 17.04 -13.41 -22.56
C SER A 204 17.44 -13.76 -21.12
N GLN A 205 17.84 -12.76 -20.31
CA GLN A 205 18.39 -12.94 -18.96
C GLN A 205 17.67 -12.04 -17.96
N ALA A 206 17.13 -12.63 -16.89
CA ALA A 206 16.41 -11.88 -15.85
C ALA A 206 17.33 -11.32 -14.74
N GLN A 207 18.60 -11.74 -14.69
CA GLN A 207 19.52 -11.47 -13.58
C GLN A 207 19.70 -9.95 -13.34
N SER A 208 19.89 -9.17 -14.41
CA SER A 208 20.03 -7.70 -14.32
C SER A 208 18.80 -7.06 -13.68
N MET A 209 17.60 -7.45 -14.11
CA MET A 209 16.35 -6.91 -13.59
C MET A 209 16.11 -7.31 -12.14
N ILE A 210 16.45 -8.54 -11.76
CA ILE A 210 16.37 -8.99 -10.36
C ILE A 210 17.28 -8.15 -9.46
N VAL A 211 18.52 -7.89 -9.89
CA VAL A 211 19.43 -6.99 -9.15
C VAL A 211 18.84 -5.59 -9.01
N ARG A 212 18.23 -5.03 -10.07
CA ARG A 212 17.56 -3.73 -10.01
C ARG A 212 16.33 -3.72 -9.09
N LEU A 213 15.58 -4.82 -9.00
CA LEU A 213 14.48 -4.96 -8.05
C LEU A 213 14.97 -4.90 -6.60
N PHE A 214 16.05 -5.61 -6.27
CA PHE A 214 16.64 -5.55 -4.94
C PHE A 214 17.18 -4.16 -4.62
N GLN A 215 17.94 -3.56 -5.55
CA GLN A 215 18.46 -2.20 -5.40
C GLN A 215 17.32 -1.18 -5.19
N PHE A 216 16.20 -1.33 -5.90
CA PHE A 216 15.03 -0.48 -5.71
C PHE A 216 14.50 -0.51 -4.28
N PHE A 217 14.44 -1.67 -3.64
CA PHE A 217 13.99 -1.77 -2.25
C PHE A 217 14.98 -1.16 -1.24
N GLU A 218 16.29 -1.24 -1.52
CA GLU A 218 17.34 -0.57 -0.75
C GLU A 218 17.23 0.96 -0.87
N ASP A 219 17.08 1.46 -2.10
CA ASP A 219 16.96 2.89 -2.39
C ASP A 219 15.64 3.48 -1.87
N ASN A 220 14.61 2.65 -1.73
CA ASN A 220 13.26 3.08 -1.35
C ASN A 220 12.79 2.34 -0.09
N PRO A 221 13.36 2.57 1.11
CA PRO A 221 13.15 1.75 2.31
C PRO A 221 11.70 1.73 2.83
N LYS A 222 10.86 2.68 2.42
CA LYS A 222 9.44 2.77 2.80
C LYS A 222 8.51 1.99 1.88
N VAL A 223 8.96 1.57 0.70
CA VAL A 223 8.10 0.89 -0.28
C VAL A 223 7.68 -0.50 0.22
N PRO A 224 6.38 -0.77 0.40
CA PRO A 224 5.92 -2.01 1.01
C PRO A 224 5.89 -3.19 0.05
N GLN A 225 5.75 -2.97 -1.25
CA GLN A 225 5.67 -4.06 -2.23
C GLN A 225 6.11 -3.62 -3.62
N ALA A 226 6.59 -4.56 -4.41
CA ALA A 226 6.87 -4.41 -5.84
C ALA A 226 6.56 -5.73 -6.56
N LEU A 227 6.20 -5.62 -7.83
CA LEU A 227 5.93 -6.75 -8.71
C LEU A 227 7.05 -6.87 -9.73
N ILE A 228 7.58 -8.07 -9.97
CA ILE A 228 8.34 -8.36 -11.18
C ILE A 228 7.55 -9.38 -12.00
N ALA A 229 7.39 -9.12 -13.30
CA ALA A 229 6.68 -10.00 -14.21
C ALA A 229 7.50 -10.21 -15.49
N SER A 230 7.39 -11.39 -16.07
CA SER A 230 8.00 -11.70 -17.35
C SER A 230 7.08 -12.47 -18.26
N GLU A 231 7.23 -12.26 -19.56
CA GLU A 231 6.67 -13.11 -20.60
C GLU A 231 7.72 -13.46 -21.66
N ASP A 232 7.63 -14.68 -22.18
CA ASP A 232 8.40 -15.14 -23.32
C ASP A 232 7.62 -16.27 -24.02
N GLY A 233 7.86 -16.49 -25.31
CA GLY A 233 7.11 -17.44 -26.13
C GLY A 233 7.21 -17.12 -27.60
N ASP A 234 6.94 -18.09 -28.47
CA ASP A 234 6.91 -17.86 -29.91
C ASP A 234 5.90 -16.76 -30.29
N VAL A 235 4.72 -16.74 -29.67
CA VAL A 235 3.67 -15.72 -29.92
C VAL A 235 4.14 -14.36 -29.43
N THR A 236 4.65 -14.27 -28.20
CA THR A 236 5.20 -13.02 -27.66
C THR A 236 6.39 -12.52 -28.48
N ARG A 237 7.25 -13.42 -28.99
CA ARG A 237 8.40 -13.06 -29.84
C ARG A 237 7.98 -12.61 -31.24
N ASP A 238 6.85 -13.06 -31.76
CA ASP A 238 6.37 -12.69 -33.10
C ASP A 238 6.15 -11.17 -33.22
N ILE A 239 5.74 -10.48 -32.15
CA ILE A 239 5.56 -9.02 -32.18
C ILE A 239 6.89 -8.28 -32.44
N TYR A 240 8.01 -8.90 -32.05
CA TYR A 240 9.36 -8.37 -32.20
C TYR A 240 10.03 -8.78 -33.51
N ARG A 241 9.35 -9.52 -34.40
CA ARG A 241 9.93 -9.99 -35.66
C ARG A 241 10.33 -8.86 -36.63
N LYS A 242 11.22 -9.18 -37.57
CA LYS A 242 11.64 -8.25 -38.63
C LYS A 242 10.44 -7.70 -39.41
N ARG A 243 10.44 -6.38 -39.70
CA ARG A 243 9.37 -5.74 -40.48
C ARG A 243 9.30 -6.35 -41.89
N GLY A 244 8.09 -6.63 -42.35
CA GLY A 244 7.84 -7.16 -43.70
C GLY A 244 8.00 -8.68 -43.86
N THR A 245 8.37 -9.42 -42.80
CA THR A 245 8.36 -10.89 -42.84
C THR A 245 6.94 -11.42 -42.59
N PRO A 246 6.64 -12.68 -42.96
CA PRO A 246 5.48 -13.37 -42.41
C PRO A 246 5.57 -13.45 -40.87
N GLY A 247 4.43 -13.39 -40.20
CA GLY A 247 4.32 -13.77 -38.78
C GLY A 247 4.11 -15.28 -38.64
N LEU A 248 3.81 -15.72 -37.42
CA LEU A 248 3.39 -17.10 -37.16
C LEU A 248 2.22 -17.52 -38.07
N GLN A 249 2.21 -18.78 -38.47
CA GLN A 249 1.20 -19.36 -39.35
C GLN A 249 0.41 -20.46 -38.62
N ASN A 250 -0.78 -20.78 -39.15
CA ASN A 250 -1.50 -21.97 -38.73
C ASN A 250 -0.73 -23.22 -39.18
N ALA A 251 -0.13 -23.93 -38.23
CA ALA A 251 0.62 -25.16 -38.45
C ALA A 251 0.81 -25.93 -37.16
N GLN A 252 0.79 -27.26 -37.24
CA GLN A 252 1.21 -28.12 -36.14
C GLN A 252 2.74 -28.04 -36.03
N VAL A 253 3.23 -27.34 -35.02
CA VAL A 253 4.67 -27.16 -34.77
C VAL A 253 4.96 -27.34 -33.28
N VAL A 254 6.13 -27.90 -32.99
CA VAL A 254 6.69 -27.83 -31.64
C VAL A 254 7.15 -26.38 -31.44
N PRO A 255 6.68 -25.67 -30.38
CA PRO A 255 7.15 -24.32 -30.10
C PRO A 255 8.68 -24.28 -29.96
N THR A 256 9.32 -23.26 -30.53
CA THR A 256 10.76 -23.04 -30.31
C THR A 256 10.99 -22.56 -28.88
N VAL A 257 10.12 -21.67 -28.43
CA VAL A 257 9.99 -21.23 -27.04
C VAL A 257 8.53 -21.39 -26.64
N PHE A 258 8.29 -22.21 -25.62
CA PHE A 258 6.95 -22.35 -25.05
C PHE A 258 6.51 -21.03 -24.40
N GLU A 259 5.23 -20.67 -24.59
CA GLU A 259 4.61 -19.54 -23.88
C GLU A 259 4.81 -19.69 -22.37
N SER A 260 5.69 -18.86 -21.81
CA SER A 260 6.20 -18.92 -20.45
C SER A 260 6.01 -17.56 -19.79
N MET A 261 5.20 -17.53 -18.73
CA MET A 261 4.88 -16.31 -18.01
C MET A 261 5.11 -16.54 -16.53
N THR A 262 5.74 -15.56 -15.89
CA THR A 262 5.88 -15.58 -14.44
C THR A 262 5.65 -14.20 -13.86
N GLY A 263 5.20 -14.17 -12.61
CA GLY A 263 5.10 -12.98 -11.80
C GLY A 263 5.53 -13.29 -10.38
N LEU A 264 6.13 -12.32 -9.71
CA LEU A 264 6.58 -12.45 -8.34
C LEU A 264 6.26 -11.15 -7.60
N LEU A 265 5.37 -11.25 -6.61
CA LEU A 265 5.08 -10.14 -5.72
C LEU A 265 6.02 -10.23 -4.52
N ILE A 266 6.88 -9.24 -4.40
CA ILE A 266 7.81 -9.09 -3.27
C ILE A 266 7.27 -8.04 -2.33
N THR A 267 7.25 -8.34 -1.04
CA THR A 267 6.68 -7.46 -0.01
C THR A 267 7.59 -7.29 1.20
N ARG A 268 7.29 -6.25 1.98
CA ARG A 268 7.78 -6.01 3.33
C ARG A 268 6.55 -5.82 4.21
N SER A 269 6.09 -6.91 4.82
CA SER A 269 4.82 -6.86 5.57
C SER A 269 4.85 -5.80 6.67
N ASP A 270 5.99 -5.61 7.34
CA ASP A 270 6.19 -4.54 8.32
C ASP A 270 5.96 -3.14 7.72
N ARG A 271 6.35 -2.89 6.47
CA ARG A 271 6.12 -1.62 5.78
C ARG A 271 4.65 -1.41 5.42
N VAL A 272 3.91 -2.49 5.13
CA VAL A 272 2.45 -2.41 4.97
C VAL A 272 1.82 -1.96 6.30
N GLU A 273 2.20 -2.60 7.41
CA GLU A 273 1.69 -2.26 8.74
C GLU A 273 2.04 -0.84 9.17
N LEU A 274 3.24 -0.36 8.84
CA LEU A 274 3.74 0.95 9.28
C LEU A 274 3.30 2.10 8.39
N TYR A 275 3.21 1.90 7.07
CA TYR A 275 3.03 3.00 6.12
C TYR A 275 1.73 2.94 5.32
N ILE A 276 1.03 1.80 5.30
CA ILE A 276 -0.27 1.69 4.61
C ILE A 276 -1.41 1.54 5.62
N ARG A 277 -1.36 0.55 6.51
CA ARG A 277 -2.47 0.19 7.39
C ARG A 277 -3.05 1.36 8.21
N PRO A 278 -2.26 2.33 8.72
CA PRO A 278 -2.82 3.47 9.45
C PRO A 278 -3.73 4.38 8.62
N TYR A 279 -3.66 4.31 7.29
CA TYR A 279 -4.48 5.09 6.35
C TYR A 279 -5.61 4.27 5.73
N ALA A 280 -5.82 3.01 6.16
CA ALA A 280 -6.94 2.22 5.69
C ALA A 280 -8.26 2.84 6.18
N THR A 281 -9.22 2.99 5.26
CA THR A 281 -10.56 3.48 5.60
C THR A 281 -11.46 2.33 6.01
N ASN A 282 -12.48 2.62 6.83
CA ASN A 282 -13.53 1.66 7.18
C ASN A 282 -14.75 1.78 6.25
N ASP A 283 -14.63 2.52 5.16
CA ASP A 283 -15.71 2.70 4.20
C ASP A 283 -16.00 1.39 3.48
N ALA A 284 -17.26 1.18 3.11
CA ALA A 284 -17.59 0.09 2.19
C ALA A 284 -16.84 0.28 0.87
N GLU A 285 -16.34 -0.80 0.28
CA GLU A 285 -15.62 -0.73 -0.98
C GLU A 285 -16.57 -0.29 -2.11
N ASP A 286 -16.48 0.98 -2.48
CA ASP A 286 -17.14 1.55 -3.64
C ASP A 286 -16.21 2.55 -4.33
N ASN A 287 -15.43 2.05 -5.30
CA ASN A 287 -14.51 2.87 -6.07
C ASN A 287 -15.19 3.79 -7.10
N GLN A 288 -16.51 3.68 -7.28
CA GLN A 288 -17.28 4.57 -8.15
C GLN A 288 -17.77 5.81 -7.40
N ASN A 289 -17.87 5.75 -6.07
CA ASN A 289 -18.27 6.88 -5.25
C ASN A 289 -17.11 7.87 -5.01
N LYS A 290 -17.06 8.91 -5.84
CA LYS A 290 -16.03 9.97 -5.81
C LYS A 290 -16.08 10.88 -4.57
N ASP A 291 -17.07 10.75 -3.70
CA ASP A 291 -17.12 11.51 -2.45
C ASP A 291 -16.25 10.87 -1.36
N THR A 292 -15.98 9.57 -1.48
CA THR A 292 -15.07 8.82 -0.60
C THR A 292 -13.61 9.00 -0.98
N ASP A 293 -12.69 8.83 -0.02
CA ASP A 293 -11.26 8.94 -0.31
C ASP A 293 -10.76 7.84 -1.26
N LEU A 294 -11.34 6.64 -1.17
CA LEU A 294 -11.07 5.54 -2.09
C LEU A 294 -11.50 5.88 -3.53
N GLY A 295 -12.71 6.41 -3.72
CA GLY A 295 -13.21 6.80 -5.03
C GLY A 295 -12.44 7.99 -5.62
N LYS A 296 -11.97 8.94 -4.80
CA LYS A 296 -11.07 10.02 -5.23
C LYS A 296 -9.73 9.48 -5.72
N LEU A 297 -9.09 8.60 -4.95
CA LEU A 297 -7.83 7.95 -5.34
C LEU A 297 -8.00 7.16 -6.64
N TRP A 298 -9.06 6.37 -6.74
CA TRP A 298 -9.38 5.58 -7.92
C TRP A 298 -9.59 6.46 -9.17
N ALA A 299 -10.41 7.50 -9.06
CA ALA A 299 -10.64 8.44 -10.15
C ALA A 299 -9.34 9.15 -10.55
N PHE A 300 -8.55 9.60 -9.57
CA PHE A 300 -7.26 10.26 -9.82
C PHE A 300 -6.30 9.33 -10.55
N TYR A 301 -6.15 8.09 -10.10
CA TYR A 301 -5.30 7.09 -10.72
C TYR A 301 -5.69 6.85 -12.19
N TRP A 302 -6.97 6.64 -12.49
CA TRP A 302 -7.41 6.30 -13.85
C TRP A 302 -7.38 7.44 -14.87
N GLU A 303 -7.28 8.68 -14.41
CA GLU A 303 -7.02 9.82 -15.29
C GLU A 303 -5.56 9.92 -15.74
N GLN A 304 -4.61 9.44 -14.92
CA GLN A 304 -3.19 9.65 -15.14
C GLN A 304 -2.62 8.93 -16.37
N PRO A 305 -2.95 7.66 -16.70
CA PRO A 305 -2.34 6.96 -17.83
C PRO A 305 -2.50 7.67 -19.17
N ARG A 306 -3.63 8.36 -19.41
CA ARG A 306 -3.83 9.14 -20.64
C ARG A 306 -2.94 10.39 -20.67
N LYS A 307 -2.83 11.08 -19.53
CA LYS A 307 -1.98 12.28 -19.38
C LYS A 307 -0.51 11.92 -19.54
N PHE A 308 -0.07 10.87 -18.85
CA PHE A 308 1.28 10.32 -18.95
C PHE A 308 1.63 9.90 -20.38
N ARG A 309 0.76 9.15 -21.06
CA ARG A 309 1.00 8.71 -22.46
C ARG A 309 1.35 9.88 -23.35
N LYS A 310 0.53 10.94 -23.31
CA LYS A 310 0.75 12.14 -24.12
C LYS A 310 2.09 12.80 -23.78
N LEU A 311 2.36 13.02 -22.48
CA LEU A 311 3.61 13.64 -22.02
C LEU A 311 4.83 12.84 -22.49
N TYR A 312 4.79 11.52 -22.35
CA TYR A 312 5.88 10.63 -22.75
C TYR A 312 6.11 10.65 -24.26
N GLU A 313 5.06 10.46 -25.06
CA GLU A 313 5.17 10.42 -26.52
C GLU A 313 5.62 11.76 -27.10
N ASP A 314 5.14 12.89 -26.56
CA ASP A 314 5.58 14.22 -26.98
C ASP A 314 7.06 14.44 -26.65
N ALA A 315 7.52 14.00 -25.48
CA ALA A 315 8.93 14.08 -25.09
C ALA A 315 9.84 13.19 -25.96
N GLU A 316 9.42 11.97 -26.30
CA GLU A 316 10.19 11.08 -27.17
C GLU A 316 10.22 11.58 -28.62
N LYS A 317 9.11 12.15 -29.12
CA LYS A 317 9.07 12.82 -30.44
C LYS A 317 10.01 14.01 -30.49
N ALA A 318 10.09 14.79 -29.41
CA ALA A 318 11.04 15.91 -29.31
C ALA A 318 12.51 15.44 -29.36
N LYS A 319 12.81 14.20 -28.96
CA LYS A 319 14.13 13.56 -29.12
C LYS A 319 14.36 12.97 -30.53
N GLY A 320 13.40 13.10 -31.44
CA GLY A 320 13.49 12.61 -32.81
C GLY A 320 12.97 11.18 -33.05
N ILE A 321 12.34 10.56 -32.06
CA ILE A 321 11.75 9.22 -32.21
C ILE A 321 10.42 9.34 -32.95
N LYS A 322 10.36 8.82 -34.17
CA LYS A 322 9.20 8.98 -35.07
C LYS A 322 7.96 8.20 -34.61
N ASP A 323 8.15 6.96 -34.18
CA ASP A 323 7.08 6.04 -33.77
C ASP A 323 7.09 5.86 -32.23
N ALA A 324 7.13 6.97 -31.49
CA ALA A 324 7.14 6.93 -30.03
C ALA A 324 5.84 6.32 -29.50
N LEU A 325 5.96 5.25 -28.71
CA LEU A 325 4.86 4.60 -28.01
C LEU A 325 5.15 4.67 -26.51
N ALA A 326 4.16 5.15 -25.74
CA ALA A 326 4.28 5.10 -24.29
C ALA A 326 4.24 3.63 -23.81
N PRO A 327 4.99 3.31 -22.75
CA PRO A 327 4.84 2.03 -22.08
C PRO A 327 3.41 1.91 -21.55
N GLY A 328 2.76 0.77 -21.77
CA GLY A 328 1.33 0.55 -21.51
C GLY A 328 0.81 0.86 -20.10
N ALA A 329 1.69 1.19 -19.14
CA ALA A 329 1.39 1.68 -17.80
C ALA A 329 2.18 2.96 -17.47
N MET A 330 1.63 3.84 -16.62
CA MET A 330 2.32 5.07 -16.23
C MET A 330 3.54 4.81 -15.36
N SER A 331 4.59 5.63 -15.49
CA SER A 331 5.82 5.43 -14.74
C SER A 331 5.68 5.77 -13.25
N THR A 332 6.42 5.08 -12.40
CA THR A 332 6.56 5.43 -10.96
C THR A 332 7.11 6.83 -10.73
N ALA A 333 7.95 7.35 -11.62
CA ALA A 333 8.50 8.71 -11.50
C ALA A 333 7.48 9.83 -11.83
N TYR A 334 6.45 9.50 -12.60
CA TYR A 334 5.36 10.43 -12.93
C TYR A 334 4.29 10.46 -11.82
N TRP A 335 4.06 9.30 -11.21
CA TRP A 335 3.09 9.12 -10.15
C TRP A 335 3.54 9.78 -8.85
#